data_AF-A0A4Y2EZ72-F1
#
_entry.id   AF-A0A4Y2EZ72-F1
#
_cell.length_a   1.000
_cell.length_b   1.000
_cell.length_c   1.000
_cell.angle_alpha   90.00
_cell.angle_beta   90.00
_cell.angle_gamma   90.00
#
_symmetry.space_group_name_H-M   'P 1'
#
loop_
_entity.id
_entity.type
_entity.pdbx_description
1 polymer ?
#
loop_
_entity_poly.entity_id
_entity_poly.type
_entity_poly.pdbx_seq_one_letter_code
_entity_poly.pdbx_strand_id
1 'polypeptide(L)'
;MTSLSDKYFRWAKRQNSSMEDNMEESHNEEYISLQNTAELTMDIDPKHHRYFVARGVEVLKQISNDYGGVTEVMVTFECVIPQEHHRTVLGTRGSKVQNIQRQYNVTIKFPDRERAEDSEKVIMNGDAHSDGPEGETKQRDIIIIKGRQENCEAAAKALKDSVPVTEEMEVPYDLHRFIIGQTGKDVRSMMETYDVNIIIPPQNEQSDVITIKGPPENVAKAKEALKERIEQLELEKQDRLLRSFQLTVEVDPQYHPKIIGRHGAVISEIRKDHNVQINFPERNSANNRVITITGYEKDAEAVKEAILKLVQEQEAIYKEEVSIDSRVHSHIIGSRGRNVVKIMDMFKVDIRFPRSSDSDPDLVVIQGAEDDILDAKGHLLNLEEKYLKIKKN
;
A
#
# COMPACT_ATOMS: atom_id res chain seq x y z
N MET A 1 -14.81 -23.13 -59.97
CA MET A 1 -16.27 -23.04 -59.71
C MET A 1 -16.47 -22.84 -58.21
N THR A 2 -17.62 -22.26 -57.82
CA THR A 2 -18.09 -21.94 -56.45
C THR A 2 -17.15 -21.01 -55.64
N SER A 3 -17.51 -19.78 -55.25
CA SER A 3 -18.74 -19.23 -54.62
C SER A 3 -18.75 -19.41 -53.10
N LEU A 4 -18.88 -18.27 -52.38
CA LEU A 4 -19.61 -17.97 -51.13
C LEU A 4 -19.02 -16.65 -50.56
N SER A 5 -19.78 -15.53 -50.49
CA SER A 5 -20.64 -15.10 -49.35
C SER A 5 -19.81 -14.75 -48.10
N ASP A 6 -19.91 -13.66 -47.34
CA ASP A 6 -21.02 -12.83 -46.83
C ASP A 6 -20.38 -11.59 -46.09
N LYS A 7 -21.02 -10.52 -45.59
CA LYS A 7 -22.33 -9.83 -45.74
C LYS A 7 -22.25 -8.44 -45.05
N TYR A 8 -23.11 -7.50 -45.47
CA TYR A 8 -23.75 -6.43 -44.66
C TYR A 8 -22.87 -5.41 -43.89
N PHE A 9 -23.14 -4.11 -44.11
CA PHE A 9 -23.86 -3.31 -43.09
C PHE A 9 -24.73 -2.21 -43.74
N ARG A 10 -25.69 -1.65 -43.00
CA ARG A 10 -26.85 -0.90 -43.53
C ARG A 10 -26.86 0.60 -43.19
N TRP A 11 -27.57 1.33 -44.04
CA TRP A 11 -27.96 2.75 -44.06
C TRP A 11 -28.42 3.40 -42.74
N ALA A 12 -28.18 4.71 -42.62
CA ALA A 12 -28.89 5.67 -41.75
C ALA A 12 -29.09 7.02 -42.46
N LYS A 13 -29.98 7.89 -41.94
CA LYS A 13 -30.76 8.86 -42.74
C LYS A 13 -31.01 10.21 -42.03
N ARG A 14 -30.78 11.34 -42.72
CA ARG A 14 -31.65 12.55 -42.75
C ARG A 14 -31.07 13.55 -43.78
N GLN A 15 -31.80 14.08 -44.76
CA GLN A 15 -33.03 14.88 -44.76
C GLN A 15 -32.86 16.22 -44.04
N ASN A 16 -32.79 17.26 -44.88
CA ASN A 16 -32.63 18.67 -44.57
C ASN A 16 -33.77 19.18 -43.69
N SER A 17 -33.47 20.07 -42.74
CA SER A 17 -34.46 20.85 -41.99
C SER A 17 -33.97 22.27 -41.88
N SER A 18 -34.68 23.18 -42.55
CA SER A 18 -34.39 24.59 -42.66
C SER A 18 -34.46 25.33 -41.32
N MET A 19 -33.44 26.12 -41.04
CA MET A 19 -33.51 27.33 -40.21
C MET A 19 -32.48 28.30 -40.79
N GLU A 20 -32.93 29.40 -41.38
CA GLU A 20 -32.04 30.48 -41.85
C GLU A 20 -31.60 31.30 -40.62
N ASP A 21 -30.32 31.71 -40.57
CA ASP A 21 -29.97 33.14 -40.43
C ASP A 21 -28.44 33.38 -40.44
N ASN A 22 -28.03 34.30 -41.30
CA ASN A 22 -26.85 35.17 -41.22
C ASN A 22 -25.47 34.58 -40.80
N MET A 23 -24.68 34.14 -41.79
CA MET A 23 -23.22 34.28 -41.75
C MET A 23 -22.61 34.34 -43.17
N GLU A 24 -22.10 35.52 -43.52
CA GLU A 24 -20.97 35.82 -44.43
C GLU A 24 -20.82 34.99 -45.73
N GLU A 25 -21.27 35.57 -46.86
CA GLU A 25 -21.24 34.97 -48.20
C GLU A 25 -19.83 34.63 -48.76
N SER A 26 -18.74 34.99 -48.07
CA SER A 26 -17.36 34.67 -48.46
C SER A 26 -16.97 33.20 -48.28
N HIS A 27 -17.69 32.42 -47.47
CA HIS A 27 -17.33 31.02 -47.18
C HIS A 27 -17.98 29.98 -48.11
N ASN A 28 -18.94 30.36 -48.96
CA ASN A 28 -19.69 29.41 -49.78
C ASN A 28 -18.94 28.98 -51.06
N GLU A 29 -18.07 29.81 -51.63
CA GLU A 29 -17.32 29.45 -52.86
C GLU A 29 -16.30 28.33 -52.62
N GLU A 30 -15.60 28.33 -51.48
CA GLU A 30 -14.70 27.23 -51.09
C GLU A 30 -15.47 25.92 -50.84
N TYR A 31 -16.62 25.98 -50.17
CA TYR A 31 -17.42 24.80 -49.83
C TYR A 31 -18.07 24.12 -51.04
N ILE A 32 -18.46 24.90 -52.07
CA ILE A 32 -19.01 24.36 -53.32
C ILE A 32 -17.92 23.68 -54.17
N SER A 33 -16.66 24.12 -54.07
CA SER A 33 -15.55 23.52 -54.82
C SER A 33 -15.26 22.05 -54.43
N LEU A 34 -15.49 21.70 -53.17
CA LEU A 34 -15.18 20.38 -52.60
C LEU A 34 -16.18 19.27 -52.98
N GLN A 35 -17.33 19.60 -53.57
CA GLN A 35 -18.29 18.59 -54.03
C GLN A 35 -17.88 17.90 -55.35
N ASN A 36 -16.85 18.41 -56.04
CA ASN A 36 -16.35 17.87 -57.31
C ASN A 36 -14.95 17.22 -57.19
N THR A 37 -14.43 17.00 -55.98
CA THR A 37 -13.17 16.27 -55.76
C THR A 37 -13.37 14.77 -55.83
N ALA A 38 -12.72 14.10 -56.79
CA ALA A 38 -12.72 12.65 -56.92
C ALA A 38 -11.43 12.06 -56.32
N GLU A 39 -11.55 11.22 -55.29
CA GLU A 39 -10.41 10.47 -54.75
C GLU A 39 -10.05 9.30 -55.67
N LEU A 40 -8.77 9.24 -56.08
CA LEU A 40 -8.24 8.16 -56.90
C LEU A 40 -7.01 7.53 -56.22
N THR A 41 -7.08 6.23 -55.93
CA THR A 41 -5.94 5.45 -55.45
C THR A 41 -5.21 4.77 -56.61
N MET A 42 -3.88 4.77 -56.58
CA MET A 42 -3.04 4.12 -57.58
C MET A 42 -1.97 3.27 -56.89
N ASP A 43 -2.00 1.96 -57.12
CA ASP A 43 -0.96 1.05 -56.63
C ASP A 43 0.35 1.23 -57.40
N ILE A 44 1.42 1.58 -56.69
CA ILE A 44 2.76 1.73 -57.26
C ILE A 44 3.52 0.41 -57.11
N ASP A 45 3.93 -0.16 -58.24
CA ASP A 45 4.73 -1.39 -58.28
C ASP A 45 5.99 -1.26 -57.39
N PRO A 46 6.27 -2.21 -56.46
CA PRO A 46 7.37 -2.12 -55.50
C PRO A 46 8.76 -1.83 -56.10
N LYS A 47 8.99 -2.19 -57.38
CA LYS A 47 10.24 -1.86 -58.09
C LYS A 47 10.45 -0.36 -58.31
N HIS A 48 9.40 0.45 -58.21
CA HIS A 48 9.44 1.91 -58.35
C HIS A 48 9.27 2.67 -57.02
N HIS A 49 8.90 1.98 -55.94
CA HIS A 49 8.69 2.59 -54.62
C HIS A 49 9.87 3.48 -54.17
N ARG A 50 11.12 3.03 -54.39
CA ARG A 50 12.32 3.79 -54.00
C ARG A 50 12.45 5.15 -54.73
N TYR A 51 11.91 5.28 -55.94
CA TYR A 51 11.89 6.54 -56.68
C TYR A 51 10.90 7.53 -56.05
N PHE A 52 9.67 7.07 -55.76
CA PHE A 52 8.63 7.86 -55.09
C PHE A 52 8.94 8.15 -53.61
N VAL A 53 9.72 7.32 -52.92
CA VAL A 53 10.12 7.60 -51.53
C VAL A 53 11.34 8.53 -51.47
N ALA A 54 12.34 8.38 -52.35
CA ALA A 54 13.55 9.20 -52.32
C ALA A 54 13.41 10.59 -52.98
N ARG A 55 12.48 10.75 -53.94
CA ARG A 55 12.18 12.03 -54.63
C ARG A 55 10.72 12.46 -54.50
N GLY A 56 9.95 11.84 -53.59
CA GLY A 56 8.48 11.98 -53.53
C GLY A 56 7.96 13.41 -53.55
N VAL A 57 8.57 14.30 -52.76
CA VAL A 57 8.17 15.71 -52.70
C VAL A 57 8.35 16.42 -54.06
N GLU A 58 9.34 16.05 -54.85
CA GLU A 58 9.61 16.66 -56.16
C GLU A 58 8.74 16.05 -57.26
N VAL A 59 8.52 14.73 -57.23
CA VAL A 59 7.61 14.03 -58.16
C VAL A 59 6.15 14.46 -57.94
N LEU A 60 5.70 14.56 -56.68
CA LEU A 60 4.37 15.07 -56.34
C LEU A 60 4.21 16.55 -56.70
N LYS A 61 5.26 17.38 -56.55
CA LYS A 61 5.25 18.77 -57.04
C LYS A 61 5.13 18.86 -58.56
N GLN A 62 5.85 18.01 -59.30
CA GLN A 62 5.74 17.96 -60.77
C GLN A 62 4.33 17.54 -61.19
N ILE A 63 3.79 16.45 -60.65
CA ILE A 63 2.42 16.00 -60.95
C ILE A 63 1.38 17.07 -60.59
N SER A 64 1.55 17.75 -59.44
CA SER A 64 0.66 18.84 -59.02
C SER A 64 0.71 20.04 -59.99
N ASN A 65 1.91 20.43 -60.46
CA ASN A 65 2.09 21.51 -61.43
C ASN A 65 1.56 21.14 -62.83
N ASP A 66 1.83 19.91 -63.29
CA ASP A 66 1.54 19.46 -64.66
C ASP A 66 0.04 19.13 -64.87
N TYR A 67 -0.66 18.71 -63.80
CA TYR A 67 -2.07 18.27 -63.86
C TYR A 67 -3.04 19.10 -63.01
N GLY A 68 -2.58 20.19 -62.38
CA GLY A 68 -3.48 21.13 -61.68
C GLY A 68 -3.95 20.68 -60.31
N GLY A 69 -3.08 20.00 -59.54
CA GLY A 69 -3.27 19.81 -58.09
C GLY A 69 -3.48 18.37 -57.63
N VAL A 70 -2.48 17.82 -56.94
CA VAL A 70 -2.76 16.99 -55.76
C VAL A 70 -2.87 17.97 -54.59
N THR A 71 -4.06 18.52 -54.39
CA THR A 71 -4.35 19.38 -53.25
C THR A 71 -4.59 18.49 -52.03
N GLU A 72 -3.59 18.36 -51.15
CA GLU A 72 -3.86 17.81 -49.82
C GLU A 72 -4.81 18.77 -49.11
N VAL A 73 -6.02 18.31 -48.76
CA VAL A 73 -6.97 19.09 -47.97
C VAL A 73 -6.37 19.30 -46.57
N MET A 74 -5.82 20.49 -46.36
CA MET A 74 -5.26 20.91 -45.08
C MET A 74 -6.27 21.76 -44.34
N VAL A 75 -6.64 21.32 -43.14
CA VAL A 75 -7.49 22.08 -42.23
C VAL A 75 -6.64 22.93 -41.29
N THR A 76 -7.26 23.97 -40.74
CA THR A 76 -6.72 24.70 -39.57
C THR A 76 -7.53 24.28 -38.35
N PHE A 77 -6.85 23.80 -37.31
CA PHE A 77 -7.45 23.36 -36.06
C PHE A 77 -6.93 24.22 -34.90
N GLU A 78 -7.83 24.68 -34.04
CA GLU A 78 -7.50 25.53 -32.90
C GLU A 78 -7.42 24.70 -31.61
N CYS A 79 -6.30 24.79 -30.92
CA CYS A 79 -6.07 24.11 -29.66
C CYS A 79 -5.85 25.14 -28.54
N VAL A 80 -6.88 25.36 -27.72
CA VAL A 80 -6.79 26.21 -26.55
C VAL A 80 -5.95 25.54 -25.47
N ILE A 81 -4.85 26.18 -25.07
CA ILE A 81 -4.01 25.80 -23.93
C ILE A 81 -3.62 27.10 -23.20
N PRO A 82 -3.81 27.21 -21.88
CA PRO A 82 -3.40 28.38 -21.10
C PRO A 82 -1.92 28.75 -21.31
N GLN A 83 -1.65 30.04 -21.49
CA GLN A 83 -0.31 30.56 -21.79
C GLN A 83 0.77 30.16 -20.75
N GLU A 84 0.38 29.92 -19.49
CA GLU A 84 1.27 29.41 -18.44
C GLU A 84 1.87 28.03 -18.75
N HIS A 85 1.14 27.19 -19.49
CA HIS A 85 1.58 25.86 -19.89
C HIS A 85 2.34 25.84 -21.22
N HIS A 86 2.30 26.91 -22.03
CA HIS A 86 2.95 26.97 -23.34
C HIS A 86 4.44 26.63 -23.27
N ARG A 87 5.15 27.11 -22.25
CA ARG A 87 6.57 26.80 -22.04
C ARG A 87 6.81 25.30 -21.83
N THR A 88 5.94 24.63 -21.09
CA THR A 88 6.02 23.18 -20.81
C THR A 88 5.67 22.36 -22.04
N VAL A 89 4.65 22.78 -22.80
CA VAL A 89 4.23 22.14 -24.05
C VAL A 89 5.31 22.30 -25.14
N LEU A 90 5.96 23.47 -25.26
CA LEU A 90 7.10 23.68 -26.16
C LEU A 90 8.25 22.70 -25.85
N GLY A 91 8.55 22.51 -24.56
CA GLY A 91 9.72 21.79 -24.09
C GLY A 91 11.03 22.54 -24.35
N THR A 92 12.15 21.91 -23.99
CA THR A 92 13.50 22.51 -24.08
C THR A 92 13.83 22.92 -25.52
N ARG A 93 13.92 24.24 -25.77
CA ARG A 93 14.11 24.85 -27.10
C ARG A 93 13.05 24.47 -28.15
N GLY A 94 11.83 24.15 -27.71
CA GLY A 94 10.74 23.75 -28.62
C GLY A 94 10.79 22.29 -29.09
N SER A 95 11.66 21.46 -28.51
CA SER A 95 11.86 20.07 -28.93
C SER A 95 10.59 19.21 -28.88
N LYS A 96 9.72 19.42 -27.90
CA LYS A 96 8.50 18.62 -27.71
C LYS A 96 7.48 18.93 -28.80
N VAL A 97 7.25 20.22 -29.09
CA VAL A 97 6.42 20.66 -30.23
C VAL A 97 7.03 20.21 -31.55
N GLN A 98 8.34 20.36 -31.78
CA GLN A 98 9.00 19.90 -33.00
C GLN A 98 8.91 18.39 -33.20
N ASN A 99 8.84 17.60 -32.13
CA ASN A 99 8.57 16.17 -32.23
C ASN A 99 7.13 15.90 -32.67
N ILE A 100 6.14 16.54 -32.04
CA ILE A 100 4.72 16.43 -32.42
C ILE A 100 4.51 16.86 -33.89
N GLN A 101 5.08 17.99 -34.31
CA GLN A 101 5.03 18.46 -35.69
C GLN A 101 5.56 17.43 -36.70
N ARG A 102 6.71 16.81 -36.40
CA ARG A 102 7.32 15.79 -37.28
C ARG A 102 6.57 14.46 -37.25
N GLN A 103 6.07 14.05 -36.08
CA GLN A 103 5.37 12.78 -35.89
C GLN A 103 4.02 12.74 -36.60
N TYR A 104 3.24 13.82 -36.49
CA TYR A 104 1.92 13.93 -37.11
C TYR A 104 1.94 14.68 -38.46
N ASN A 105 3.11 15.12 -38.93
CA ASN A 105 3.25 15.93 -40.16
C ASN A 105 2.31 17.15 -40.16
N VAL A 106 2.38 17.96 -39.10
CA VAL A 106 1.57 19.18 -38.90
C VAL A 106 2.43 20.41 -38.63
N THR A 107 1.93 21.59 -39.02
CA THR A 107 2.51 22.88 -38.65
C THR A 107 1.81 23.40 -37.39
N ILE A 108 2.55 23.62 -36.31
CA ILE A 108 2.02 24.17 -35.05
C ILE A 108 2.59 25.58 -34.88
N LYS A 109 1.71 26.59 -34.78
CA LYS A 109 2.05 27.98 -34.50
C LYS A 109 1.45 28.39 -33.16
N PHE A 110 2.33 28.72 -32.21
CA PHE A 110 1.94 29.35 -30.95
C PHE A 110 1.63 30.83 -31.19
N PRO A 111 0.68 31.42 -30.43
CA PRO A 111 0.45 32.86 -30.48
C PRO A 111 1.69 33.59 -29.94
N ASP A 112 2.00 34.75 -30.52
CA ASP A 112 3.16 35.52 -30.08
C ASP A 112 2.97 36.00 -28.64
N ARG A 113 4.03 35.83 -27.84
CA ARG A 113 4.06 36.39 -26.49
C ARG A 113 4.38 37.88 -26.61
N GLU A 114 3.33 38.70 -26.53
CA GLU A 114 3.47 40.17 -26.45
C GLU A 114 4.57 40.53 -25.45
N ARG A 115 5.44 41.46 -25.86
CA ARG A 115 6.38 42.07 -24.91
C ARG A 115 5.58 42.95 -23.97
N ALA A 116 5.96 42.97 -22.71
CA ALA A 116 5.36 43.87 -21.71
C ALA A 116 5.51 45.37 -22.06
N GLU A 117 6.30 45.69 -23.08
CA GLU A 117 6.55 47.04 -23.60
C GLU A 117 5.44 47.53 -24.56
N ASP A 118 4.67 46.63 -25.18
CA ASP A 118 3.59 47.01 -26.12
C ASP A 118 2.26 47.31 -25.39
N SER A 119 2.17 47.01 -24.08
CA SER A 119 0.98 47.23 -23.25
C SER A 119 0.70 48.70 -22.92
N GLU A 120 1.62 49.64 -23.17
CA GLU A 120 1.47 51.06 -22.80
C GLU A 120 0.70 51.92 -23.83
N LYS A 121 0.14 51.33 -24.90
CA LYS A 121 -0.60 52.07 -25.95
C LYS A 121 -2.11 51.79 -26.04
N VAL A 122 -2.75 51.51 -24.90
CA VAL A 122 -4.16 51.85 -24.70
C VAL A 122 -4.35 52.50 -23.32
N ILE A 123 -4.11 53.81 -23.26
CA ILE A 123 -4.51 54.65 -22.12
C ILE A 123 -5.56 55.64 -22.61
N MET A 124 -6.55 55.92 -21.73
CA MET A 124 -7.76 56.75 -21.87
C MET A 124 -9.04 55.95 -22.20
N ASN A 125 -10.10 55.94 -21.39
CA ASN A 125 -10.35 56.56 -20.07
C ASN A 125 -11.41 55.73 -19.30
N GLY A 126 -11.42 55.81 -17.97
CA GLY A 126 -12.64 55.54 -17.17
C GLY A 126 -12.60 54.32 -16.25
N ASP A 127 -12.23 54.59 -14.98
CA ASP A 127 -12.79 54.05 -13.74
C ASP A 127 -13.06 52.55 -13.50
N ALA A 128 -12.48 52.10 -12.37
CA ALA A 128 -13.04 51.18 -11.37
C ALA A 128 -13.50 49.77 -11.80
N HIS A 129 -12.74 48.76 -11.31
CA HIS A 129 -13.20 47.43 -10.90
C HIS A 129 -14.43 46.86 -11.62
N SER A 130 -14.22 46.28 -12.80
CA SER A 130 -15.09 45.23 -13.33
C SER A 130 -14.39 43.88 -13.23
N ASP A 131 -14.94 42.97 -12.42
CA ASP A 131 -14.77 41.55 -12.64
C ASP A 131 -15.33 41.23 -14.03
N GLY A 132 -14.45 40.98 -14.99
CA GLY A 132 -14.84 40.56 -16.33
C GLY A 132 -15.42 39.14 -16.31
N PRO A 133 -16.41 38.83 -17.16
CA PRO A 133 -17.11 37.55 -17.11
C PRO A 133 -16.17 36.37 -17.41
N GLU A 134 -16.32 35.31 -16.62
CA GLU A 134 -15.72 34.00 -16.92
C GLU A 134 -16.30 33.47 -18.24
N GLY A 135 -15.49 33.34 -19.30
CA GLY A 135 -15.93 32.69 -20.53
C GLY A 135 -15.11 32.97 -21.79
N GLU A 136 -14.48 34.13 -21.92
CA GLU A 136 -13.73 34.45 -23.16
C GLU A 136 -12.36 33.77 -23.21
N THR A 137 -12.22 32.79 -24.10
CA THR A 137 -10.93 32.19 -24.46
C THR A 137 -10.03 33.24 -25.09
N LYS A 138 -8.99 33.66 -24.36
CA LYS A 138 -8.12 34.75 -24.76
C LYS A 138 -7.28 34.32 -25.98
N GLN A 139 -7.13 35.20 -26.97
CA GLN A 139 -6.37 34.93 -28.20
C GLN A 139 -4.96 34.35 -27.95
N ARG A 140 -4.34 34.76 -26.83
CA ARG A 140 -3.02 34.29 -26.35
C ARG A 140 -2.97 32.83 -25.89
N ASP A 141 -4.11 32.18 -25.71
CA ASP A 141 -4.22 30.77 -25.32
C ASP A 141 -4.49 29.86 -26.54
N ILE A 142 -4.79 30.43 -27.72
CA ILE A 142 -5.14 29.68 -28.94
C ILE A 142 -3.88 29.32 -29.73
N ILE A 143 -3.55 28.02 -29.77
CA ILE A 143 -2.47 27.46 -30.60
C ILE A 143 -3.07 26.96 -31.92
N ILE A 144 -2.50 27.40 -33.04
CA ILE A 144 -2.99 27.08 -34.39
C ILE A 144 -2.23 25.87 -34.94
N ILE A 145 -2.95 24.83 -35.36
CA ILE A 145 -2.41 23.61 -35.96
C ILE A 145 -2.90 23.52 -37.41
N LYS A 146 -2.00 23.25 -38.38
CA LYS A 146 -2.35 23.11 -39.80
C LYS A 146 -1.81 21.81 -40.39
N GLY A 147 -2.65 21.08 -41.12
CA GLY A 147 -2.34 19.78 -41.71
C GLY A 147 -3.61 18.98 -42.03
N ARG A 148 -3.48 17.67 -42.24
CA ARG A 148 -4.62 16.76 -42.49
C ARG A 148 -5.50 16.63 -41.23
N GLN A 149 -6.82 16.50 -41.38
CA GLN A 149 -7.80 16.46 -40.27
C GLN A 149 -7.41 15.49 -39.15
N GLU A 150 -7.25 14.19 -39.47
CA GLU A 150 -6.91 13.13 -38.50
C GLU A 150 -5.60 13.43 -37.74
N ASN A 151 -4.61 14.00 -38.44
CA ASN A 151 -3.32 14.36 -37.88
C ASN A 151 -3.41 15.60 -36.98
N CYS A 152 -4.24 16.58 -37.34
CA CYS A 152 -4.50 17.76 -36.52
C CYS A 152 -5.20 17.39 -35.21
N GLU A 153 -6.19 16.49 -35.25
CA GLU A 153 -6.85 15.97 -34.05
C GLU A 153 -5.87 15.20 -33.14
N ALA A 154 -5.07 14.31 -33.71
CA ALA A 154 -4.05 13.56 -32.97
C ALA A 154 -2.96 14.46 -32.36
N ALA A 155 -2.52 15.48 -33.10
CA ALA A 155 -1.57 16.48 -32.60
C ALA A 155 -2.18 17.40 -31.53
N ALA A 156 -3.44 17.83 -31.69
CA ALA A 156 -4.15 18.60 -30.68
C ALA A 156 -4.30 17.81 -29.38
N LYS A 157 -4.62 16.51 -29.48
CA LYS A 157 -4.62 15.61 -28.33
C LYS A 157 -3.24 15.52 -27.69
N ALA A 158 -2.18 15.26 -28.46
CA ALA A 158 -0.81 15.18 -27.94
C ALA A 158 -0.30 16.49 -27.28
N LEU A 159 -0.78 17.65 -27.74
CA LEU A 159 -0.52 18.94 -27.10
C LEU A 159 -1.29 19.09 -25.77
N LYS A 160 -2.56 18.67 -25.70
CA LYS A 160 -3.35 18.65 -24.45
C LYS A 160 -2.77 17.67 -23.43
N ASP A 161 -2.40 16.46 -23.86
CA ASP A 161 -1.70 15.45 -23.04
C ASP A 161 -0.29 15.90 -22.63
N SER A 162 0.24 16.97 -23.24
CA SER A 162 1.50 17.61 -22.84
C SER A 162 1.35 18.68 -21.76
N VAL A 163 0.12 19.06 -21.40
CA VAL A 163 -0.19 20.01 -20.32
C VAL A 163 -0.09 19.27 -18.98
N PRO A 164 0.66 19.80 -17.99
CA PRO A 164 0.72 19.19 -16.67
C PRO A 164 -0.60 19.42 -15.92
N VAL A 165 -1.33 18.35 -15.64
CA VAL A 165 -2.50 18.35 -14.76
C VAL A 165 -2.04 18.25 -13.31
N THR A 166 -2.81 18.87 -12.41
CA THR A 166 -2.69 18.70 -10.97
C THR A 166 -3.88 17.87 -10.49
N GLU A 167 -3.63 16.73 -9.85
CA GLU A 167 -4.64 15.97 -9.13
C GLU A 167 -4.31 15.88 -7.65
N GLU A 168 -5.34 15.76 -6.84
CA GLU A 168 -5.23 15.56 -5.40
C GLU A 168 -5.77 14.18 -5.00
N MET A 169 -5.25 13.65 -3.91
CA MET A 169 -5.68 12.39 -3.32
C MET A 169 -5.61 12.44 -1.80
N GLU A 170 -6.66 11.95 -1.15
CA GLU A 170 -6.74 11.77 0.29
C GLU A 170 -5.92 10.53 0.72
N VAL A 171 -5.07 10.72 1.71
CA VAL A 171 -4.14 9.75 2.28
C VAL A 171 -3.95 10.07 3.77
N PRO A 172 -4.24 9.15 4.68
CA PRO A 172 -4.05 9.40 6.11
C PRO A 172 -2.62 9.83 6.45
N TYR A 173 -2.47 10.93 7.20
CA TYR A 173 -1.21 11.56 7.58
C TYR A 173 -0.20 10.56 8.20
N ASP A 174 -0.69 9.58 8.98
CA ASP A 174 0.09 8.45 9.52
C ASP A 174 0.93 7.73 8.45
N LEU A 175 0.39 7.59 7.23
CA LEU A 175 0.96 6.84 6.11
C LEU A 175 1.96 7.66 5.30
N HIS A 176 1.93 8.99 5.38
CA HIS A 176 2.84 9.88 4.62
C HIS A 176 4.31 9.51 4.83
N ARG A 177 4.71 9.19 6.08
CA ARG A 177 6.08 8.76 6.41
C ARG A 177 6.49 7.48 5.68
N PHE A 178 5.56 6.54 5.51
CA PHE A 178 5.82 5.25 4.88
C PHE A 178 5.82 5.35 3.35
N ILE A 179 5.02 6.25 2.78
CA ILE A 179 5.02 6.57 1.35
C ILE A 179 6.34 7.26 0.96
N ILE A 180 6.79 8.26 1.74
CA ILE A 180 8.11 8.91 1.56
C ILE A 180 9.25 7.87 1.66
N GLY A 181 9.15 6.93 2.60
CA GLY A 181 10.20 5.96 2.89
C GLY A 181 11.39 6.57 3.65
N GLN A 182 12.36 5.74 4.02
CA GLN A 182 13.41 6.09 5.01
C GLN A 182 14.28 7.31 4.66
N THR A 183 14.36 7.69 3.38
CA THR A 183 15.16 8.84 2.88
C THR A 183 14.49 9.60 1.74
N GLY A 184 13.17 9.45 1.56
CA GLY A 184 12.46 9.91 0.36
C GLY A 184 12.66 9.00 -0.86
N LYS A 185 13.27 7.82 -0.69
CA LYS A 185 13.61 6.91 -1.79
C LYS A 185 12.38 6.43 -2.55
N ASP A 186 11.32 6.05 -1.83
CA ASP A 186 10.17 5.37 -2.42
C ASP A 186 9.34 6.37 -3.25
N VAL A 187 9.04 7.56 -2.69
CA VAL A 187 8.45 8.69 -3.44
C VAL A 187 9.31 9.10 -4.64
N ARG A 188 10.64 9.24 -4.49
CA ARG A 188 11.52 9.60 -5.63
C ARG A 188 11.50 8.53 -6.72
N SER A 189 11.47 7.25 -6.35
CA SER A 189 11.36 6.16 -7.32
C SER A 189 10.03 6.23 -8.08
N MET A 190 8.92 6.58 -7.42
CA MET A 190 7.63 6.76 -8.10
C MET A 190 7.61 8.02 -8.98
N MET A 191 8.16 9.14 -8.50
CA MET A 191 8.33 10.35 -9.31
C MET A 191 9.11 10.07 -10.61
N GLU A 192 10.22 9.35 -10.51
CA GLU A 192 11.08 9.00 -11.66
C GLU A 192 10.45 7.95 -12.58
N THR A 193 9.78 6.94 -12.02
CA THR A 193 9.14 5.85 -12.81
C THR A 193 7.97 6.36 -13.63
N TYR A 194 7.17 7.29 -13.09
CA TYR A 194 5.98 7.82 -13.76
C TYR A 194 6.19 9.22 -14.37
N ASP A 195 7.36 9.85 -14.24
CA ASP A 195 7.63 11.24 -14.67
C ASP A 195 6.57 12.22 -14.12
N VAL A 196 6.37 12.20 -12.80
CA VAL A 196 5.44 13.06 -12.05
C VAL A 196 6.11 13.69 -10.84
N ASN A 197 5.60 14.83 -10.40
CA ASN A 197 6.01 15.50 -9.17
C ASN A 197 4.95 15.33 -8.08
N ILE A 198 5.25 14.54 -7.05
CA ILE A 198 4.37 14.25 -5.91
C ILE A 198 4.73 15.18 -4.75
N ILE A 199 3.83 16.08 -4.37
CA ILE A 199 3.99 17.03 -3.28
C ILE A 199 3.21 16.50 -2.08
N ILE A 200 3.93 16.17 -1.01
CA ILE A 200 3.38 15.70 0.27
C ILE A 200 3.46 16.86 1.27
N PRO A 201 2.37 17.20 1.98
CA PRO A 201 2.35 18.35 2.89
C PRO A 201 3.32 18.15 4.08
N PRO A 202 3.89 19.24 4.62
CA PRO A 202 4.80 19.18 5.75
C PRO A 202 4.07 18.74 7.04
N GLN A 203 4.83 18.14 7.96
CA GLN A 203 4.29 17.60 9.23
C GLN A 203 3.55 18.60 10.11
N ASN A 204 3.79 19.90 9.93
CA ASN A 204 3.14 20.97 10.68
C ASN A 204 1.71 21.27 10.20
N GLU A 205 1.36 20.93 8.96
CA GLU A 205 0.03 21.19 8.41
C GLU A 205 -0.97 20.07 8.73
N GLN A 206 -0.47 18.86 9.04
CA GLN A 206 -1.27 17.66 9.33
C GLN A 206 -2.39 17.38 8.31
N SER A 207 -2.21 17.84 7.06
CA SER A 207 -3.14 17.60 5.98
C SER A 207 -3.04 16.15 5.49
N ASP A 208 -4.19 15.54 5.26
CA ASP A 208 -4.34 14.23 4.62
C ASP A 208 -4.35 14.31 3.08
N VAL A 209 -4.00 15.45 2.47
CA VAL A 209 -4.06 15.63 0.99
C VAL A 209 -2.67 15.63 0.38
N ILE A 210 -2.41 14.70 -0.54
CA ILE A 210 -1.21 14.65 -1.40
C ILE A 210 -1.56 15.19 -2.79
N THR A 211 -0.72 16.08 -3.32
CA THR A 211 -0.89 16.66 -4.66
C THR A 211 0.07 16.03 -5.67
N ILE A 212 -0.43 15.50 -6.79
CA ILE A 212 0.35 14.91 -7.88
C ILE A 212 0.29 15.83 -9.10
N LYS A 213 1.44 16.21 -9.66
CA LYS A 213 1.53 17.12 -10.83
C LYS A 213 2.33 16.47 -11.96
N GLY A 214 1.76 16.41 -13.16
CA GLY A 214 2.43 15.81 -14.33
C GLY A 214 1.51 15.63 -15.53
N PRO A 215 1.96 14.96 -16.61
CA PRO A 215 1.10 14.62 -17.75
C PRO A 215 -0.11 13.78 -17.30
N PRO A 216 -1.33 14.00 -17.82
CA PRO A 216 -2.56 13.36 -17.31
C PRO A 216 -2.50 11.82 -17.30
N GLU A 217 -1.98 11.21 -18.36
CA GLU A 217 -1.82 9.74 -18.45
C GLU A 217 -0.86 9.19 -17.36
N ASN A 218 0.17 9.97 -17.04
CA ASN A 218 1.17 9.61 -16.04
C ASN A 218 0.66 9.84 -14.60
N VAL A 219 -0.09 10.92 -14.38
CA VAL A 219 -0.75 11.22 -13.10
C VAL A 219 -1.75 10.13 -12.74
N ALA A 220 -2.55 9.65 -13.71
CA ALA A 220 -3.47 8.53 -13.50
C ALA A 220 -2.74 7.25 -13.04
N LYS A 221 -1.70 6.83 -13.76
CA LYS A 221 -0.89 5.65 -13.40
C LYS A 221 -0.18 5.81 -12.05
N ALA A 222 0.36 6.99 -11.77
CA ALA A 222 1.00 7.28 -10.50
C ALA A 222 -0.01 7.23 -9.34
N LYS A 223 -1.23 7.73 -9.55
CA LYS A 223 -2.33 7.69 -8.57
C LYS A 223 -2.76 6.26 -8.26
N GLU A 224 -2.89 5.39 -9.27
CA GLU A 224 -3.17 3.96 -9.07
C GLU A 224 -2.06 3.28 -8.26
N ALA A 225 -0.79 3.46 -8.64
CA ALA A 225 0.34 2.90 -7.89
C ALA A 225 0.42 3.41 -6.44
N LEU A 226 0.08 4.67 -6.20
CA LEU A 226 0.07 5.26 -4.87
C LEU A 226 -1.10 4.72 -4.02
N LYS A 227 -2.26 4.42 -4.62
CA LYS A 227 -3.37 3.70 -3.96
C LYS A 227 -3.00 2.27 -3.59
N GLU A 228 -2.47 1.47 -4.52
CA GLU A 228 -1.99 0.11 -4.24
C GLU A 228 -0.98 0.11 -3.09
N ARG A 229 -0.09 1.11 -3.06
CA ARG A 229 0.89 1.27 -1.97
C ARG A 229 0.23 1.63 -0.63
N ILE A 230 -0.83 2.43 -0.62
CA ILE A 230 -1.61 2.75 0.58
C ILE A 230 -2.32 1.50 1.09
N GLU A 231 -3.05 0.78 0.23
CA GLU A 231 -3.77 -0.45 0.60
C GLU A 231 -2.82 -1.49 1.21
N GLN A 232 -1.62 -1.66 0.64
CA GLN A 232 -0.59 -2.52 1.22
C GLN A 232 -0.17 -2.06 2.63
N LEU A 233 0.07 -0.76 2.82
CA LEU A 233 0.47 -0.21 4.12
C LEU A 233 -0.65 -0.31 5.17
N GLU A 234 -1.91 -0.19 4.75
CA GLU A 234 -3.08 -0.40 5.63
C GLU A 234 -3.22 -1.86 6.04
N LEU A 235 -3.04 -2.81 5.12
CA LEU A 235 -3.00 -4.24 5.44
C LEU A 235 -1.85 -4.57 6.40
N GLU A 236 -0.65 -4.01 6.19
CA GLU A 236 0.48 -4.15 7.13
C GLU A 236 0.20 -3.50 8.51
N LYS A 237 -0.54 -2.39 8.56
CA LYS A 237 -0.99 -1.74 9.80
C LYS A 237 -2.02 -2.60 10.53
N GLN A 238 -2.98 -3.18 9.82
CA GLN A 238 -4.02 -4.07 10.37
C GLN A 238 -3.40 -5.38 10.89
N ASP A 239 -2.53 -6.05 10.14
CA ASP A 239 -1.82 -7.26 10.60
C ASP A 239 -0.98 -6.99 11.85
N ARG A 240 -0.30 -5.84 11.91
CA ARG A 240 0.43 -5.39 13.10
C ARG A 240 -0.49 -5.15 14.29
N LEU A 241 -1.65 -4.51 14.08
CA LEU A 241 -2.64 -4.28 15.13
C LEU A 241 -3.18 -5.61 15.67
N LEU A 242 -3.56 -6.53 14.78
CA LEU A 242 -4.04 -7.87 15.14
C LEU A 242 -2.99 -8.66 15.93
N ARG A 243 -1.70 -8.60 15.56
CA ARG A 243 -0.59 -9.19 16.35
C ARG A 243 -0.33 -8.52 17.70
N SER A 244 -0.80 -7.29 17.89
CA SER A 244 -0.59 -6.51 19.11
C SER A 244 -1.75 -6.59 20.10
N PHE A 245 -2.77 -7.41 19.82
CA PHE A 245 -3.87 -7.63 20.74
C PHE A 245 -3.34 -8.16 22.08
N GLN A 246 -3.78 -7.54 23.17
CA GLN A 246 -3.27 -7.78 24.51
C GLN A 246 -4.39 -8.33 25.40
N LEU A 247 -4.15 -9.52 25.96
CA LEU A 247 -5.06 -10.23 26.86
C LEU A 247 -4.41 -10.41 28.23
N THR A 248 -5.16 -10.22 29.30
CA THR A 248 -4.67 -10.41 30.68
C THR A 248 -5.34 -11.61 31.33
N VAL A 249 -4.58 -12.33 32.16
CA VAL A 249 -5.04 -13.49 32.93
C VAL A 249 -4.58 -13.34 34.38
N GLU A 250 -5.51 -13.47 35.32
CA GLU A 250 -5.19 -13.46 36.75
C GLU A 250 -4.87 -14.87 37.23
N VAL A 251 -3.67 -15.04 37.79
CA VAL A 251 -3.18 -16.32 38.33
C VAL A 251 -2.43 -16.07 39.63
N ASP A 252 -2.63 -16.93 40.63
CA ASP A 252 -1.93 -16.80 41.90
C ASP A 252 -0.39 -16.90 41.72
N PRO A 253 0.41 -15.97 42.30
CA PRO A 253 1.87 -15.96 42.19
C PRO A 253 2.54 -17.28 42.57
N GLN A 254 1.89 -18.10 43.42
CA GLN A 254 2.37 -19.43 43.80
C GLN A 254 2.49 -20.40 42.61
N TYR A 255 1.67 -20.26 41.57
CA TYR A 255 1.67 -21.11 40.39
C TYR A 255 2.61 -20.63 39.28
N HIS A 256 3.02 -19.35 39.28
CA HIS A 256 3.85 -18.77 38.21
C HIS A 256 5.15 -19.56 37.96
N PRO A 257 5.93 -19.99 38.98
CA PRO A 257 7.14 -20.79 38.74
C PRO A 257 6.86 -22.16 38.12
N LYS A 258 5.67 -22.73 38.37
CA LYS A 258 5.25 -24.01 37.81
C LYS A 258 4.81 -23.87 36.35
N ILE A 259 4.05 -22.82 36.02
CA ILE A 259 3.62 -22.50 34.64
C ILE A 259 4.81 -22.19 33.73
N ILE A 260 5.79 -21.43 34.24
CA ILE A 260 7.05 -21.18 33.51
C ILE A 260 7.78 -22.52 33.26
N GLY A 261 7.76 -23.42 34.23
CA GLY A 261 8.38 -24.73 34.16
C GLY A 261 9.90 -24.69 34.33
N ARG A 262 10.53 -25.87 34.33
CA ARG A 262 11.99 -25.99 34.47
C ARG A 262 12.68 -25.24 33.34
N HIS A 263 13.50 -24.26 33.69
CA HIS A 263 14.25 -23.41 32.74
C HIS A 263 13.37 -22.67 31.70
N GLY A 264 12.07 -22.49 31.98
CA GLY A 264 11.15 -21.86 31.03
C GLY A 264 10.63 -22.78 29.92
N ALA A 265 10.84 -24.11 30.02
CA ALA A 265 10.52 -25.04 28.93
C ALA A 265 9.04 -25.00 28.51
N VAL A 266 8.11 -25.24 29.45
CA VAL A 266 6.66 -25.30 29.20
C VAL A 266 6.15 -24.02 28.57
N ILE A 267 6.50 -22.86 29.13
CA ILE A 267 6.05 -21.58 28.59
C ILE A 267 6.72 -21.22 27.25
N SER A 268 7.93 -21.73 26.99
CA SER A 268 8.61 -21.54 25.70
C SER A 268 8.05 -22.43 24.59
N GLU A 269 7.42 -23.55 24.94
CA GLU A 269 6.65 -24.41 24.03
C GLU A 269 5.35 -23.70 23.65
N ILE A 270 4.53 -23.31 24.64
CA ILE A 270 3.28 -22.55 24.43
C ILE A 270 3.50 -21.26 23.59
N ARG A 271 4.58 -20.52 23.85
CA ARG A 271 4.95 -19.33 23.04
C ARG A 271 5.28 -19.65 21.58
N LYS A 272 5.87 -20.81 21.29
CA LYS A 272 6.21 -21.24 19.92
C LYS A 272 4.98 -21.74 19.17
N ASP A 273 4.16 -22.55 19.84
CA ASP A 273 3.01 -23.20 19.21
C ASP A 273 1.93 -22.18 18.79
N HIS A 274 1.76 -21.13 19.61
CA HIS A 274 0.78 -20.07 19.36
C HIS A 274 1.39 -18.75 18.85
N ASN A 275 2.72 -18.67 18.69
CA ASN A 275 3.44 -17.46 18.25
C ASN A 275 3.07 -16.18 19.04
N VAL A 276 2.82 -16.32 20.35
CA VAL A 276 2.48 -15.21 21.25
C VAL A 276 3.64 -14.83 22.16
N GLN A 277 3.66 -13.57 22.60
CA GLN A 277 4.54 -13.09 23.66
C GLN A 277 3.81 -13.14 25.01
N ILE A 278 4.38 -13.83 26.00
CA ILE A 278 3.78 -13.95 27.34
C ILE A 278 4.69 -13.26 28.36
N ASN A 279 4.23 -12.20 28.98
CA ASN A 279 4.95 -11.44 30.00
C ASN A 279 4.40 -11.76 31.41
N PHE A 280 5.30 -12.11 32.33
CA PHE A 280 4.96 -12.35 33.74
C PHE A 280 5.26 -11.11 34.56
N PRO A 281 4.45 -10.81 35.59
CA PRO A 281 4.66 -9.65 36.43
C PRO A 281 5.86 -9.85 37.36
N GLU A 282 6.50 -8.76 37.77
CA GLU A 282 7.60 -8.82 38.73
C GLU A 282 7.11 -9.26 40.11
N ARG A 283 7.91 -10.08 40.80
CA ARG A 283 7.55 -10.69 42.09
C ARG A 283 7.20 -9.67 43.19
N ASN A 284 7.73 -8.45 43.10
CA ASN A 284 7.54 -7.37 44.07
C ASN A 284 6.54 -6.28 43.60
N SER A 285 5.80 -6.54 42.51
CA SER A 285 4.78 -5.61 42.00
C SER A 285 3.44 -5.81 42.71
N ALA A 286 2.65 -4.73 42.86
CA ALA A 286 1.29 -4.81 43.40
C ALA A 286 0.37 -5.69 42.54
N ASN A 287 0.66 -5.79 41.24
CA ASN A 287 -0.08 -6.59 40.26
C ASN A 287 0.61 -7.94 39.97
N ASN A 288 1.28 -8.54 40.96
CA ASN A 288 1.99 -9.82 40.80
C ASN A 288 1.11 -11.01 40.40
N ARG A 289 -0.23 -10.86 40.36
CA ARG A 289 -1.19 -11.86 39.87
C ARG A 289 -1.43 -11.80 38.36
N VAL A 290 -1.13 -10.68 37.69
CA VAL A 290 -1.59 -10.42 36.31
C VAL A 290 -0.53 -10.83 35.29
N ILE A 291 -0.79 -11.92 34.56
CA ILE A 291 0.00 -12.34 33.40
C ILE A 291 -0.55 -11.63 32.16
N THR A 292 0.34 -11.08 31.34
CA THR A 292 -0.02 -10.41 30.08
C THR A 292 0.37 -11.28 28.89
N ILE A 293 -0.56 -11.49 27.96
CA ILE A 293 -0.35 -12.19 26.69
C ILE A 293 -0.52 -11.16 25.57
N THR A 294 0.36 -11.19 24.58
CA THR A 294 0.31 -10.31 23.40
C THR A 294 0.52 -11.15 22.14
N GLY A 295 -0.41 -11.06 21.19
CA GLY A 295 -0.41 -11.88 19.96
C GLY A 295 -1.68 -11.67 19.16
N TYR A 296 -2.01 -12.58 18.25
CA TYR A 296 -3.34 -12.61 17.63
C TYR A 296 -4.41 -13.00 18.65
N GLU A 297 -5.63 -12.46 18.50
CA GLU A 297 -6.76 -12.68 19.41
C GLU A 297 -7.02 -14.17 19.71
N LYS A 298 -7.21 -14.99 18.67
CA LYS A 298 -7.47 -16.44 18.79
C LYS A 298 -6.34 -17.20 19.50
N ASP A 299 -5.09 -16.83 19.20
CA ASP A 299 -3.92 -17.46 19.78
C ASP A 299 -3.72 -17.04 21.25
N ALA A 300 -4.00 -15.78 21.57
CA ALA A 300 -3.98 -15.27 22.95
C ALA A 300 -5.07 -15.94 23.81
N GLU A 301 -6.27 -16.16 23.27
CA GLU A 301 -7.34 -16.90 23.95
C GLU A 301 -6.96 -18.38 24.19
N ALA A 302 -6.44 -19.08 23.17
CA ALA A 302 -5.97 -20.45 23.33
C ALA A 302 -4.86 -20.58 24.39
N VAL A 303 -3.94 -19.62 24.45
CA VAL A 303 -2.88 -19.56 25.47
C VAL A 303 -3.44 -19.25 26.87
N LYS A 304 -4.46 -18.39 26.98
CA LYS A 304 -5.17 -18.16 28.24
C LYS A 304 -5.83 -19.45 28.75
N GLU A 305 -6.51 -20.19 27.88
CA GLU A 305 -7.11 -21.48 28.25
C GLU A 305 -6.05 -22.51 28.67
N ALA A 306 -4.93 -22.60 27.94
CA ALA A 306 -3.81 -23.47 28.29
C ALA A 306 -3.19 -23.13 29.67
N ILE A 307 -3.00 -21.84 29.97
CA ILE A 307 -2.50 -21.38 31.28
C ILE A 307 -3.50 -21.71 32.39
N LEU A 308 -4.80 -21.46 32.19
CA LEU A 308 -5.84 -21.77 33.17
C LEU A 308 -5.94 -23.28 33.44
N LYS A 309 -5.83 -24.11 32.40
CA LYS A 309 -5.78 -25.57 32.54
C LYS A 309 -4.57 -26.02 33.36
N LEU A 310 -3.38 -25.47 33.10
CA LEU A 310 -2.18 -25.75 33.91
C LEU A 310 -2.36 -25.34 35.38
N VAL A 311 -3.05 -24.22 35.67
CA VAL A 311 -3.38 -23.83 37.05
C VAL A 311 -4.32 -24.85 37.69
N GLN A 312 -5.39 -25.24 36.99
CA GLN A 312 -6.35 -26.23 37.46
C GLN A 312 -5.70 -27.59 37.75
N GLU A 313 -4.77 -28.04 36.88
CA GLU A 313 -3.97 -29.25 37.10
C GLU A 313 -3.09 -29.14 38.35
N GLN A 314 -2.59 -27.95 38.71
CA GLN A 314 -1.82 -27.72 39.95
C GLN A 314 -2.68 -27.56 41.21
N GLU A 315 -3.93 -27.14 41.06
CA GLU A 315 -4.93 -27.08 42.14
C GLU A 315 -5.52 -28.47 42.44
N ALA A 316 -5.63 -29.34 41.44
CA ALA A 316 -6.10 -30.71 41.57
C ALA A 316 -5.09 -31.67 42.25
N ILE A 317 -3.84 -31.24 42.47
CA ILE A 317 -2.83 -32.06 43.17
C ILE A 317 -3.25 -32.19 44.64
N TYR A 318 -3.55 -33.42 45.06
CA TYR A 318 -3.85 -33.73 46.46
C TYR A 318 -2.62 -33.49 47.32
N LYS A 319 -2.85 -33.02 48.55
CA LYS A 319 -1.80 -32.70 49.52
C LYS A 319 -2.16 -33.34 50.84
N GLU A 320 -1.27 -34.16 51.37
CA GLU A 320 -1.43 -34.76 52.69
C GLU A 320 -0.25 -34.37 53.59
N GLU A 321 -0.57 -34.17 54.87
CA GLU A 321 0.40 -33.84 55.92
C GLU A 321 0.71 -35.08 56.76
N VAL A 322 1.99 -35.30 57.00
CA VAL A 322 2.51 -36.44 57.77
C VAL A 322 3.46 -35.92 58.83
N SER A 323 3.16 -36.22 60.09
CA SER A 323 4.07 -35.93 61.20
C SER A 323 5.17 -37.00 61.25
N ILE A 324 6.43 -36.57 61.19
CA ILE A 324 7.64 -37.40 61.21
C ILE A 324 8.68 -36.69 62.09
N ASP A 325 9.27 -37.36 63.08
CA ASP A 325 10.26 -36.78 64.00
C ASP A 325 11.44 -36.16 63.22
N SER A 326 11.64 -34.85 63.41
CA SER A 326 12.72 -34.03 62.83
C SER A 326 14.12 -34.64 62.96
N ARG A 327 14.37 -35.49 63.97
CA ARG A 327 15.65 -36.21 64.15
C ARG A 327 15.96 -37.19 63.02
N VAL A 328 14.94 -37.76 62.36
CA VAL A 328 15.13 -38.74 61.27
C VAL A 328 15.12 -38.10 59.87
N HIS A 329 14.67 -36.85 59.72
CA HIS A 329 14.61 -36.14 58.43
C HIS A 329 15.94 -36.19 57.69
N SER A 330 17.06 -35.95 58.39
CA SER A 330 18.42 -36.03 57.83
C SER A 330 18.75 -37.37 57.15
N HIS A 331 18.25 -38.49 57.70
CA HIS A 331 18.46 -39.84 57.20
C HIS A 331 17.50 -40.19 56.05
N ILE A 332 16.23 -39.73 56.15
CA ILE A 332 15.22 -39.94 55.12
C ILE A 332 15.56 -39.14 53.85
N ILE A 333 15.98 -37.87 53.99
CA ILE A 333 16.47 -37.03 52.89
C ILE A 333 17.77 -37.62 52.32
N GLY A 334 18.69 -38.01 53.20
CA GLY A 334 19.98 -38.60 52.86
C GLY A 334 20.98 -37.60 52.24
N SER A 335 22.20 -38.07 52.00
CA SER A 335 23.28 -37.22 51.48
C SER A 335 22.94 -36.54 50.14
N ARG A 336 22.93 -35.20 50.14
CA ARG A 336 22.50 -34.33 49.02
C ARG A 336 21.07 -34.61 48.52
N GLY A 337 20.16 -35.06 49.39
CA GLY A 337 18.76 -35.34 49.01
C GLY A 337 18.56 -36.58 48.13
N ARG A 338 19.61 -37.38 47.89
CA ARG A 338 19.53 -38.53 46.97
C ARG A 338 18.57 -39.63 47.40
N ASN A 339 18.22 -39.71 48.70
CA ASN A 339 17.29 -40.73 49.18
C ASN A 339 15.84 -40.27 49.02
N VAL A 340 15.51 -39.04 49.42
CA VAL A 340 14.18 -38.46 49.13
C VAL A 340 13.91 -38.39 47.63
N VAL A 341 14.89 -38.02 46.79
CA VAL A 341 14.69 -37.99 45.32
C VAL A 341 14.33 -39.39 44.77
N LYS A 342 14.89 -40.47 45.30
CA LYS A 342 14.49 -41.83 44.91
C LYS A 342 13.08 -42.19 45.37
N ILE A 343 12.66 -41.73 46.55
CA ILE A 343 11.31 -41.96 47.06
C ILE A 343 10.29 -41.19 46.22
N MET A 344 10.58 -39.92 45.90
CA MET A 344 9.78 -39.07 45.00
C MET A 344 9.67 -39.65 43.59
N ASP A 345 10.75 -40.19 43.02
CA ASP A 345 10.75 -40.81 41.69
C ASP A 345 10.01 -42.17 41.67
N MET A 346 10.14 -42.96 42.74
CA MET A 346 9.50 -44.28 42.90
C MET A 346 7.99 -44.21 43.09
N PHE A 347 7.50 -43.26 43.90
CA PHE A 347 6.08 -43.05 44.18
C PHE A 347 5.48 -41.86 43.40
N LYS A 348 6.24 -41.20 42.52
CA LYS A 348 5.80 -40.03 41.71
C LYS A 348 5.24 -38.84 42.49
N VAL A 349 5.52 -38.73 43.78
CA VAL A 349 5.10 -37.62 44.67
C VAL A 349 6.20 -36.57 44.85
N ASP A 350 5.82 -35.31 45.11
CA ASP A 350 6.72 -34.27 45.63
C ASP A 350 6.66 -34.29 47.17
N ILE A 351 7.79 -34.51 47.83
CA ILE A 351 7.89 -34.57 49.30
C ILE A 351 8.65 -33.35 49.81
N ARG A 352 7.95 -32.49 50.55
CA ARG A 352 8.50 -31.27 51.14
C ARG A 352 8.67 -31.44 52.65
N PHE A 353 9.93 -31.56 53.06
CA PHE A 353 10.33 -31.47 54.46
C PHE A 353 10.30 -30.02 54.96
N PRO A 354 9.99 -29.79 56.24
CA PRO A 354 9.96 -28.46 56.84
C PRO A 354 11.38 -27.89 56.92
N ARG A 355 11.48 -26.56 56.86
CA ARG A 355 12.72 -25.81 57.05
C ARG A 355 12.87 -25.41 58.51
N SER A 356 14.10 -25.08 58.90
CA SER A 356 14.41 -24.55 60.25
C SER A 356 13.76 -23.19 60.58
N SER A 357 12.94 -22.65 59.67
CA SER A 357 12.15 -21.42 59.80
C SER A 357 10.67 -21.68 60.03
N ASP A 358 10.21 -22.92 59.87
CA ASP A 358 8.78 -23.26 59.86
C ASP A 358 8.32 -23.63 61.28
N SER A 359 7.04 -23.37 61.59
CA SER A 359 6.51 -23.48 62.96
C SER A 359 6.59 -24.88 63.55
N ASP A 360 6.30 -25.90 62.72
CA ASP A 360 6.21 -27.30 63.11
C ASP A 360 7.37 -28.10 62.46
N PRO A 361 8.43 -28.44 63.22
CA PRO A 361 9.62 -29.07 62.66
C PRO A 361 9.41 -30.53 62.23
N ASP A 362 8.31 -31.14 62.64
CA ASP A 362 7.97 -32.54 62.35
C ASP A 362 6.96 -32.66 61.17
N LEU A 363 6.42 -31.55 60.65
CA LEU A 363 5.38 -31.56 59.62
C LEU A 363 5.94 -31.71 58.20
N VAL A 364 5.78 -32.88 57.59
CA VAL A 364 6.20 -33.18 56.21
C VAL A 364 4.97 -33.17 55.30
N VAL A 365 5.03 -32.42 54.20
CA VAL A 365 3.94 -32.31 53.21
C VAL A 365 4.25 -33.17 52.00
N ILE A 366 3.31 -34.03 51.60
CA ILE A 366 3.40 -34.88 50.40
C ILE A 366 2.37 -34.37 49.38
N GLN A 367 2.75 -34.24 48.11
CA GLN A 367 1.89 -33.77 47.01
C GLN A 367 1.92 -34.76 45.83
N GLY A 368 0.77 -35.11 45.27
CA GLY A 368 0.65 -36.11 44.20
C GLY A 368 -0.78 -36.61 43.98
N ALA A 369 -0.91 -37.86 43.50
CA ALA A 369 -2.19 -38.57 43.44
C ALA A 369 -2.50 -39.23 44.80
N GLU A 370 -3.78 -39.40 45.13
CA GLU A 370 -4.24 -39.89 46.45
C GLU A 370 -3.66 -41.29 46.78
N ASP A 371 -3.72 -42.24 45.84
CA ASP A 371 -3.14 -43.59 46.00
C ASP A 371 -1.61 -43.55 46.20
N ASP A 372 -0.90 -42.79 45.36
CA ASP A 372 0.56 -42.64 45.41
C ASP A 372 1.04 -42.00 46.73
N ILE A 373 0.25 -41.08 47.29
CA ILE A 373 0.52 -40.42 48.57
C ILE A 373 0.37 -41.40 49.74
N LEU A 374 -0.68 -42.24 49.75
CA LEU A 374 -0.91 -43.24 50.79
C LEU A 374 0.27 -44.23 50.88
N ASP A 375 0.75 -44.71 49.73
CA ASP A 375 1.92 -45.59 49.66
C ASP A 375 3.21 -44.87 50.10
N ALA A 376 3.44 -43.63 49.64
CA ALA A 376 4.59 -42.83 50.05
C ALA A 376 4.60 -42.53 51.56
N LYS A 377 3.43 -42.21 52.14
CA LYS A 377 3.22 -41.99 53.58
C LYS A 377 3.54 -43.25 54.38
N GLY A 378 3.01 -44.40 53.98
CA GLY A 378 3.33 -45.69 54.60
C GLY A 378 4.83 -46.01 54.55
N HIS A 379 5.48 -45.75 53.42
CA HIS A 379 6.93 -45.96 53.28
C HIS A 379 7.76 -45.00 54.17
N LEU A 380 7.35 -43.74 54.32
CA LEU A 380 8.04 -42.76 55.17
C LEU A 380 7.95 -43.11 56.66
N LEU A 381 6.77 -43.50 57.16
CA LEU A 381 6.58 -43.94 58.55
C LEU A 381 7.40 -45.20 58.87
N ASN A 382 7.48 -46.15 57.93
CA ASN A 382 8.33 -47.34 58.06
C ASN A 382 9.84 -46.98 58.14
N LEU A 383 10.30 -45.95 57.41
CA LEU A 383 11.67 -45.46 57.51
C LEU A 383 11.93 -44.76 58.85
N GLU A 384 11.00 -43.94 59.33
CA GLU A 384 11.07 -43.31 60.65
C GLU A 384 11.25 -44.35 61.76
N GLU A 385 10.35 -45.35 61.85
CA GLU A 385 10.46 -46.43 62.84
C GLU A 385 11.83 -47.12 62.79
N LYS A 386 12.34 -47.39 61.58
CA LYS A 386 13.62 -48.06 61.37
C LYS A 386 14.79 -47.22 61.90
N TYR A 387 14.81 -45.92 61.61
CA TYR A 387 15.87 -45.03 62.08
C TYR A 387 15.77 -44.68 63.58
N LEU A 388 14.56 -44.58 64.13
CA LEU A 388 14.36 -44.41 65.59
C LEU A 388 14.82 -45.64 66.39
N LYS A 389 14.60 -46.86 65.87
CA LYS A 389 15.09 -48.11 66.49
C LYS A 389 16.62 -48.20 66.51
N ILE A 390 17.29 -47.76 65.44
CA ILE A 390 18.77 -47.75 65.37
C ILE A 390 19.39 -46.79 66.40
N LYS A 391 18.67 -45.75 66.83
CA LYS A 391 19.17 -44.70 67.75
C LYS A 391 18.84 -44.94 69.23
N LYS A 392 18.17 -46.06 69.55
CA LYS A 392 17.88 -46.52 70.93
C LYS A 392 18.88 -47.56 71.44
N ASN A 393 19.77 -48.03 70.58
CA ASN A 393 20.97 -48.83 70.90
C ASN A 393 22.22 -47.96 70.71
#